data_AF-A0A7S7TET2-F1
#
_entry.id   AF-A0A7S7TET2-F1
#
_cell.length_a   1.000
_cell.length_b   1.000
_cell.length_c   1.000
_cell.angle_alpha   90.00
_cell.angle_beta   90.00
_cell.angle_gamma   90.00
#
_symmetry.space_group_name_H-M   'P 1'
#
loop_
_entity.id
_entity.type
_entity.pdbx_description
1 polymer ?
#
loop_
_entity_poly.entity_id
_entity_poly.type
_entity_poly.pdbx_seq_one_letter_code
_entity_poly.pdbx_strand_id
1 'polypeptide(L)' 'MREFISGFTSGGSFDRDPNDRVIVYLIGPKGGTRCCEVLDTVQARKLRDDLDLALLKIRDAEVRREEANGR' A
#
# COMPACT_ATOMS: atom_id res chain seq x y z
N MET A 1 -1.03 4.18 17.95
CA MET A 1 0.31 4.17 17.33
C MET A 1 0.10 3.80 15.87
N ARG A 2 0.38 4.69 14.91
CA ARG A 2 -0.02 4.54 13.49
C ARG A 2 1.15 3.88 12.74
N GLU A 3 0.94 2.72 12.15
CA GLU A 3 1.91 2.10 11.24
C GLU A 3 2.01 2.95 9.96
N PHE A 4 3.21 3.18 9.45
CA PHE A 4 3.44 3.99 8.26
C PHE A 4 3.92 3.10 7.12
N ILE A 5 3.20 3.10 6.00
CA ILE A 5 3.62 2.43 4.77
C ILE A 5 4.39 3.48 3.96
N SER A 6 5.64 3.18 3.62
CA SER A 6 6.48 4.03 2.78
C SER A 6 6.83 3.27 1.51
N GLY A 7 6.38 3.76 0.37
CA GLY A 7 6.77 3.26 -0.95
C GLY A 7 7.87 4.13 -1.52
N PHE A 8 9.00 3.52 -1.88
CA PHE A 8 10.06 4.20 -2.62
C PHE A 8 9.99 3.71 -4.07
N THR A 9 9.79 4.62 -5.00
CA THR A 9 10.07 4.35 -6.41
C THR A 9 11.50 4.80 -6.70
N SER A 10 12.22 4.05 -7.53
CA SER A 10 13.48 4.56 -8.08
C SER A 10 13.22 5.87 -8.81
N GLY A 11 14.19 6.80 -8.78
CA GLY A 11 14.14 8.03 -9.57
C GLY A 11 13.91 7.69 -11.06
N GLY A 12 13.21 8.60 -11.77
CA GLY A 12 12.60 8.38 -13.09
C GLY A 12 13.52 8.06 -14.29
N SER A 13 14.68 7.44 -14.05
CA SER A 13 15.63 6.97 -15.06
C SER A 13 15.52 5.47 -15.38
N PHE A 14 14.61 4.73 -14.74
CA PHE A 14 14.34 3.31 -15.04
C PHE A 14 12.86 3.11 -15.33
N ASP A 15 12.34 3.90 -16.25
CA ASP A 15 10.94 3.83 -16.66
C ASP A 15 10.94 3.69 -18.18
N ARG A 16 11.14 2.46 -18.65
CA ARG A 16 11.00 2.11 -20.08
C ARG A 16 11.02 0.62 -20.40
N ASP A 17 11.33 -0.26 -19.46
CA ASP A 17 11.52 -1.68 -19.78
C ASP A 17 10.59 -2.62 -18.98
N PRO A 18 10.18 -3.77 -19.57
CA PRO A 18 9.40 -4.81 -18.89
C PRO A 18 10.00 -5.36 -17.59
N ASN A 19 11.23 -4.95 -17.27
CA ASN A 19 12.03 -5.43 -16.14
C ASN A 19 11.96 -4.50 -14.92
N ASP A 20 11.20 -3.41 -14.99
CA ASP A 20 11.08 -2.47 -13.88
C ASP A 20 10.50 -3.18 -12.63
N ARG A 21 11.15 -2.94 -11.49
CA ARG A 21 10.80 -3.55 -10.20
C ARG A 21 10.40 -2.48 -9.20
N VAL A 22 9.33 -2.74 -8.47
CA VAL A 22 8.84 -1.89 -7.38
C VAL A 22 9.27 -2.52 -6.06
N ILE A 23 9.93 -1.75 -5.20
CA ILE A 23 10.36 -2.24 -3.88
C ILE A 23 9.47 -1.62 -2.81
N VAL A 24 8.77 -2.48 -2.06
CA VAL A 24 7.87 -2.06 -1.00
C VAL A 24 8.53 -2.33 0.35
N TYR A 25 8.65 -1.28 1.18
CA TYR A 25 9.18 -1.38 2.53
C TYR A 25 8.07 -1.15 3.55
N LEU A 26 7.88 -2.11 4.47
CA LEU A 26 7.06 -1.91 5.66
C LEU A 26 7.97 -1.50 6.81
N ILE A 27 7.92 -0.22 7.18
CA ILE A 27 8.79 0.36 8.20
C ILE A 27 7.99 0.53 9.49
N GLY A 28 8.44 -0.13 10.55
CA GLY A 28 7.87 -0.01 11.87
C GLY A 28 8.23 1.32 12.56
N PRO A 29 7.59 1.66 13.70
CA PRO A 29 7.73 2.96 14.37
C PRO A 29 9.15 3.38 14.79
N LYS A 30 10.10 2.44 14.87
CA LYS A 30 11.50 2.70 15.24
C LYS A 30 12.46 2.68 14.04
N GLY A 31 11.94 2.78 12.81
CA GLY A 31 12.75 2.68 11.58
C GLY A 31 13.18 1.25 11.22
N GLY A 32 12.79 0.25 12.02
CA GLY A 32 13.02 -1.16 11.69
C GLY A 32 12.16 -1.58 10.50
N THR A 33 12.79 -2.08 9.44
CA THR A 33 12.08 -2.67 8.31
C THR A 33 11.57 -4.05 8.72
N ARG A 34 10.25 -4.25 8.71
CA ARG A 34 9.62 -5.54 8.99
C ARG A 34 9.44 -6.40 7.74
N CYS A 35 9.30 -5.78 6.58
CA CYS A 35 9.11 -6.47 5.31
C CYS A 35 9.72 -5.66 4.16
N CYS A 36 10.37 -6.35 3.23
CA CYS A 36 10.91 -5.82 1.99
C CYS A 36 10.52 -6.79 0.87
N GLU A 37 9.65 -6.35 -0.02
CA GLU A 37 9.19 -7.15 -1.17
C GLU A 37 9.56 -6.45 -2.47
N VAL A 38 10.04 -7.23 -3.44
CA VAL A 38 10.39 -6.75 -4.79
C VAL A 38 9.35 -7.29 -5.75
N LEU A 39 8.54 -6.40 -6.30
CA LEU A 39 7.41 -6.72 -7.16
C LEU A 39 7.76 -6.39 -8.61
N ASP A 40 7.34 -7.25 -9.55
CA ASP A 40 7.22 -6.79 -10.94
C ASP A 40 6.05 -5.81 -11.12
N THR A 41 5.97 -5.23 -12.32
CA THR A 41 4.94 -4.26 -12.67
C THR A 41 3.51 -4.81 -12.58
N VAL A 42 3.28 -6.09 -12.85
CA VAL A 42 1.96 -6.72 -12.78
C VAL A 42 1.56 -6.93 -11.32
N GLN A 43 2.48 -7.44 -10.50
CA GLN A 43 2.29 -7.63 -9.06
C GLN A 43 2.05 -6.29 -8.34
N ALA A 44 2.81 -5.24 -8.69
CA ALA A 44 2.66 -3.92 -8.12
C ALA A 44 1.28 -3.30 -8.44
N ARG A 45 0.80 -3.44 -9.68
CA ARG A 45 -0.53 -2.97 -10.08
C ARG A 45 -1.63 -3.73 -9.34
N LYS A 46 -1.51 -5.05 -9.25
CA LYS A 46 -2.46 -5.87 -8.49
C LYS A 46 -2.50 -5.44 -7.02
N LEU A 47 -1.35 -5.25 -6.38
CA LEU A 47 -1.27 -4.79 -5.00
C LEU A 47 -1.96 -3.44 -4.80
N ARG A 48 -1.77 -2.49 -5.73
CA ARG A 48 -2.48 -1.20 -5.69
C ARG A 48 -3.99 -1.40 -5.75
N ASP A 49 -4.48 -2.18 -6.71
CA ASP A 49 -5.92 -2.39 -6.89
C ASP A 49 -6.54 -3.12 -5.67
N ASP A 50 -5.82 -4.08 -5.08
CA ASP A 50 -6.22 -4.76 -3.84
C ASP A 50 -6.27 -3.81 -2.63
N LEU A 51 -5.31 -2.87 -2.52
CA LEU A 51 -5.29 -1.85 -1.48
C LEU A 51 -6.44 -0.85 -1.62
N ASP A 52 -6.73 -0.38 -2.83
CA ASP A 52 -7.85 0.53 -3.10
C ASP A 52 -9.18 -0.12 -2.69
N LEU A 53 -9.36 -1.40 -3.02
CA LEU A 53 -10.55 -2.17 -2.61
C LEU A 53 -10.63 -2.33 -1.09
N ALA A 54 -9.50 -2.57 -0.41
CA ALA A 54 -9.45 -2.69 1.04
C ALA A 54 -9.83 -1.37 1.73
N LEU A 55 -9.32 -0.24 1.23
CA LEU A 55 -9.63 1.10 1.74
C LEU A 55 -11.13 1.42 1.59
N LEU A 56 -11.72 1.09 0.44
CA LEU A 56 -13.16 1.24 0.23
C LEU A 56 -13.97 0.41 1.25
N LYS A 57 -13.61 -0.85 1.46
CA LYS A 57 -14.28 -1.72 2.44
C LYS A 57 -14.16 -1.21 3.88
N ILE A 58 -12.99 -0.67 4.25
CA ILE A 58 -12.79 -0.05 5.57
C ILE A 58 -13.70 1.16 5.71
N ARG A 59 -13.76 2.03 4.68
CA ARG A 59 -14.61 3.21 4.71
C ARG A 59 -16.10 2.85 4.82
N ASP A 60 -16.55 1.86 4.05
CA ASP A 60 -17.93 1.35 4.15
C ASP A 60 -18.24 0.83 5.56
N ALA A 61 -17.29 0.13 6.20
CA ALA A 61 -17.46 -0.36 7.56
C ALA A 61 -17.49 0.77 8.60
N GLU A 62 -16.72 1.83 8.40
CA GLU A 62 -16.78 3.05 9.23
C GLU A 62 -18.14 3.73 9.10
N VAL A 63 -18.62 3.94 7.87
CA VAL A 63 -19.93 4.55 7.61
C VAL A 63 -21.04 3.74 8.27
N ARG A 64 -21.05 2.40 8.12
CA ARG A 64 -22.03 1.54 8.81
C ARG A 64 -21.95 1.65 10.33
N ARG A 65 -20.76 1.81 10.91
CA ARG A 65 -20.59 2.02 12.35
C ARG A 65 -21.11 3.39 12.79
N GLU A 66 -20.88 4.42 12.00
CA GLU A 66 -21.43 5.77 12.24
C GLU A 66 -22.95 5.76 12.14
N GLU A 67 -23.54 5.08 11.16
CA GLU A 67 -24.99 4.90 11.03
C GLU A 67 -25.58 4.09 12.19
N ALA A 68 -24.90 3.03 12.64
CA ALA A 68 -25.31 2.22 13.78
C ALA A 68 -25.16 2.93 15.14
N ASN A 69 -24.22 3.89 15.24
CA ASN A 69 -24.00 4.71 16.44
C ASN A 69 -24.72 6.07 16.38
N GLY A 70 -25.36 6.38 15.24
CA GLY A 70 -25.84 7.72 14.86
C GLY A 70 -27.31 7.75 14.43
N ARG A 71 -28.11 6.81 14.95
CA ARG A 71 -29.55 6.96 15.17
C ARG A 71 -29.95 6.26 16.47
#